data_AF-A0AA36IEY1-F1
#
_entry.id   AF-A0AA36IEY1-F1
#
_cell.length_a   1.000
_cell.length_b   1.000
_cell.length_c   1.000
_cell.angle_alpha   90.00
_cell.angle_beta   90.00
_cell.angle_gamma   90.00
#
_symmetry.space_group_name_H-M   'P 1'
#
loop_
_entity.id
_entity.type
_entity.pdbx_description
1 polymer ?
#
loop_
_entity_poly.entity_id
_entity_poly.type
_entity_poly.pdbx_seq_one_letter_code
_entity_poly.pdbx_strand_id
1 'polypeptide(L)'
;MSRRRGAFSAFEKTASQVEASRLDAPQARSIRRSEKTFSVEEAKVLLESLRAASTKPDFQKALANLRGREWGAFKKREAVARLLAVAWKVSLKAAGFSIDQWGFPAMLAAVRVHHGQPGIRTLSEEIERQLRFQPGDLFGSKAGAMKQTGSAAEAAAVSEVEVQVTVTHPTDRDSVVVTVPPSSTMRRVKEALAEKLGRPEVTRNGRMVMESQSGDLLPVPESQRLGGKRQIFMVGISFSQAPSPVVVPAVARMALEREPANDLAEGT
;
A
#
# COMPACT_ATOMS: atom_id res chain seq x y z
N MET A 1 1.14 17.26 43.30
CA MET A 1 1.16 16.49 42.04
C MET A 1 1.56 17.42 40.90
N SER A 2 2.86 17.57 40.64
CA SER A 2 3.40 18.56 39.69
C SER A 2 3.82 17.92 38.37
N ARG A 3 3.38 18.54 37.27
CA ARG A 3 3.53 18.10 35.87
C ARG A 3 5.00 18.12 35.43
N ARG A 4 5.57 16.97 35.08
CA ARG A 4 6.84 16.88 34.30
C ARG A 4 6.55 17.00 32.80
N ARG A 5 6.36 18.24 32.32
CA ARG A 5 6.55 18.59 30.89
C ARG A 5 7.84 19.39 30.81
N GLY A 6 8.93 18.81 30.31
CA GLY A 6 10.19 19.56 30.25
C GLY A 6 11.42 18.87 29.65
N ALA A 7 11.26 17.95 28.69
CA ALA A 7 12.43 17.31 28.06
C ALA A 7 12.47 17.41 26.52
N PHE A 8 11.45 18.00 25.88
CA PHE A 8 11.43 18.18 24.42
C PHE A 8 11.78 19.60 23.96
N SER A 9 11.81 20.58 24.87
CA SER A 9 12.02 22.00 24.50
C SER A 9 13.48 22.41 24.29
N ALA A 10 14.46 21.57 24.67
CA ALA A 10 15.87 21.96 24.61
C ALA A 10 16.50 21.75 23.23
N PHE A 11 15.91 20.94 22.36
CA PHE A 11 16.49 20.61 21.04
C PHE A 11 15.92 21.45 19.88
N GLU A 12 14.76 22.10 20.07
CA GLU A 12 14.16 23.00 19.06
C GLU A 12 14.72 24.43 19.12
N LYS A 13 15.33 24.84 20.23
CA LYS A 13 15.68 26.25 20.49
C LYS A 13 16.92 26.77 19.76
N THR A 14 17.70 25.92 19.09
CA THR A 14 18.89 26.32 18.31
C THR A 14 18.67 26.40 16.80
N ALA A 15 17.47 26.07 16.30
CA ALA A 15 17.18 26.04 14.87
C ALA A 15 16.27 27.19 14.37
N SER A 16 15.85 28.09 15.26
CA SER A 16 14.74 29.02 14.99
C SER A 16 15.12 30.48 14.76
N GLN A 17 16.37 30.79 14.38
CA GLN A 17 16.81 32.17 14.14
C GLN A 17 17.43 32.39 12.75
N VAL A 18 16.90 31.78 11.70
CA VAL A 18 17.04 32.28 10.30
C VAL A 18 15.85 31.75 9.47
N GLU A 19 14.65 32.27 9.65
CA GLU A 19 13.57 32.08 8.66
C GLU A 19 12.42 33.08 8.90
N ALA A 20 12.67 34.35 8.60
CA ALA A 20 11.63 35.34 8.44
C ALA A 20 11.92 36.11 7.16
N SER A 21 11.36 35.62 6.04
CA SER A 21 10.87 36.39 4.88
C SER A 21 10.76 35.50 3.65
N ARG A 22 9.54 35.01 3.36
CA ARG A 22 8.91 34.92 2.03
C ARG A 22 7.66 34.06 2.12
N LEU A 23 6.53 34.72 2.34
CA LEU A 23 5.22 34.20 2.00
C LEU A 23 4.97 34.60 0.55
N ASP A 24 4.97 33.63 -0.36
CA ASP A 24 4.24 33.73 -1.62
C ASP A 24 3.73 32.34 -2.01
N ALA A 25 2.53 32.32 -2.57
CA ALA A 25 1.59 31.20 -2.65
C ALA A 25 1.95 30.14 -3.74
N PRO A 26 1.26 28.98 -3.78
CA PRO A 26 1.85 27.73 -4.26
C PRO A 26 1.66 27.52 -5.76
N GLN A 27 2.74 27.60 -6.53
CA GLN A 27 2.77 26.94 -7.84
C GLN A 27 3.00 25.44 -7.65
N ALA A 28 2.04 24.64 -8.11
CA ALA A 28 2.17 23.22 -8.35
C ALA A 28 3.24 22.96 -9.43
N ARG A 29 4.52 23.11 -9.08
CA ARG A 29 5.63 22.61 -9.86
C ARG A 29 5.63 21.10 -9.69
N SER A 30 5.14 20.41 -10.71
CA SER A 30 5.56 19.04 -10.99
C SER A 30 7.09 19.08 -11.18
N ILE A 31 7.80 18.93 -10.06
CA ILE A 31 9.24 18.74 -10.05
C ILE A 31 9.46 17.43 -10.77
N ARG A 32 9.89 17.51 -12.03
CA ARG A 32 10.68 16.44 -12.65
C ARG A 32 11.83 16.20 -11.70
N ARG A 33 11.68 15.24 -10.78
CA ARG A 33 12.76 14.76 -9.92
C ARG A 33 13.80 14.26 -10.89
N SER A 34 14.82 15.06 -11.14
CA SER A 34 16.08 14.56 -11.67
C SER A 34 16.46 13.41 -10.76
N GLU A 35 16.39 12.20 -11.28
CA GLU A 35 16.81 10.98 -10.59
C GLU A 35 18.32 11.07 -10.43
N LYS A 36 18.75 11.85 -9.44
CA LYS A 36 20.14 11.98 -9.11
C LYS A 36 20.58 10.60 -8.67
N THR A 37 21.39 9.96 -9.52
CA THR A 37 21.95 8.65 -9.27
C THR A 37 22.87 8.76 -8.08
N PHE A 38 22.41 8.27 -6.92
CA PHE A 38 23.13 8.31 -5.66
C PHE A 38 24.30 7.32 -5.72
N SER A 39 25.54 7.77 -5.59
CA SER A 39 26.73 6.91 -5.73
C SER A 39 26.99 6.06 -4.48
N VAL A 40 27.84 5.03 -4.61
CA VAL A 40 28.25 4.18 -3.47
C VAL A 40 29.05 5.00 -2.44
N GLU A 41 29.91 5.89 -2.91
CA GLU A 41 30.73 6.78 -2.08
C GLU A 41 29.85 7.78 -1.33
N GLU A 42 28.86 8.37 -2.00
CA GLU A 42 27.87 9.25 -1.37
C GLU A 42 27.09 8.50 -0.28
N ALA A 43 26.68 7.26 -0.55
CA ALA A 43 26.02 6.40 0.45
C ALA A 43 26.91 6.14 1.66
N LYS A 44 28.20 5.87 1.44
CA LYS A 44 29.18 5.62 2.50
C LYS A 44 29.37 6.86 3.38
N VAL A 45 29.64 8.02 2.77
CA VAL A 45 29.79 9.30 3.49
C VAL A 45 28.55 9.63 4.31
N LEU A 46 27.37 9.39 3.73
CA LEU A 46 26.09 9.63 4.39
C LEU A 46 25.90 8.72 5.62
N LEU A 47 26.21 7.42 5.49
CA LEU A 47 26.15 6.45 6.60
C LEU A 47 27.19 6.74 7.69
N GLU A 48 28.42 7.14 7.32
CA GLU A 48 29.44 7.54 8.29
C GLU A 48 29.01 8.77 9.09
N SER A 49 28.37 9.74 8.43
CA SER A 49 27.79 10.90 9.10
C SER A 49 26.67 10.50 10.07
N LEU A 50 25.82 9.53 9.71
CA LEU A 50 24.81 8.99 10.61
C LEU A 50 25.41 8.27 11.81
N ARG A 51 26.45 7.46 11.59
CA ARG A 51 27.17 6.75 12.66
C ARG A 51 27.75 7.76 13.65
N ALA A 52 28.40 8.81 13.15
CA ALA A 52 28.94 9.88 13.98
C ALA A 52 27.84 10.59 14.79
N ALA A 53 26.70 10.90 14.17
CA ALA A 53 25.55 11.50 14.87
C ALA A 53 24.96 10.57 15.95
N SER A 54 24.87 9.27 15.65
CA SER A 54 24.33 8.25 16.55
C SER A 54 25.24 7.98 17.74
N THR A 55 26.54 8.22 17.61
CA THR A 55 27.53 8.01 18.70
C THR A 55 27.56 9.19 19.69
N LYS A 56 26.90 10.31 19.39
CA LYS A 56 26.86 11.47 20.29
C LYS A 56 26.19 11.12 21.63
N PRO A 57 26.74 11.54 22.78
CA PRO A 57 26.22 11.18 24.10
C PRO A 57 24.79 11.69 24.32
N ASP A 58 24.47 12.90 23.83
CA ASP A 58 23.12 13.46 23.92
C ASP A 58 22.09 12.65 23.15
N PHE A 59 22.48 12.15 21.97
CA PHE A 59 21.62 11.29 21.16
C PHE A 59 21.37 9.95 21.87
N GLN A 60 22.43 9.32 22.38
CA GLN A 60 22.33 8.05 23.11
C GLN A 60 21.49 8.20 24.39
N LYS A 61 21.63 9.31 25.11
CA LYS A 61 20.79 9.64 26.26
C LYS A 61 19.33 9.81 25.87
N ALA A 62 19.04 10.52 24.77
CA ALA A 62 17.67 10.65 24.25
C ALA A 62 17.09 9.30 23.82
N LEU A 63 17.87 8.46 23.14
CA LEU A 63 17.47 7.12 22.73
C LEU A 63 17.16 6.21 23.93
N ALA A 64 18.00 6.23 24.95
CA ALA A 64 17.77 5.51 26.21
C ALA A 64 16.47 5.98 26.90
N ASN A 65 16.27 7.30 26.98
CA ASN A 65 15.06 7.89 27.55
C ASN A 65 13.79 7.50 26.77
N LEU A 66 13.85 7.39 25.45
CA LEU A 66 12.72 6.94 24.63
C LEU A 66 12.37 5.47 24.89
N ARG A 67 13.39 4.63 25.07
CA ARG A 67 13.22 3.19 25.29
C ARG A 67 12.66 2.84 26.67
N GLY A 68 13.06 3.60 27.69
CA GLY A 68 12.58 3.46 29.06
C GLY A 68 11.11 3.84 29.25
N ARG A 69 10.45 4.42 28.24
CA ARG A 69 9.01 4.72 28.30
C ARG A 69 8.19 3.48 27.97
N GLU A 70 7.05 3.31 28.64
CA GLU A 70 6.07 2.25 28.35
C GLU A 70 5.20 2.60 27.14
N TRP A 71 5.84 2.79 26.00
CA TRP A 71 5.16 3.00 24.73
C TRP A 71 5.05 1.68 23.96
N GLY A 72 3.94 1.49 23.24
CA GLY A 72 3.81 0.41 22.27
C GLY A 72 4.93 0.46 21.22
N ALA A 73 5.27 -0.70 20.65
CA ALA A 73 6.38 -0.85 19.70
C ALA A 73 6.32 0.14 18.54
N PHE A 74 5.13 0.41 18.01
CA PHE A 74 4.91 1.38 16.93
C PHE A 74 5.37 2.80 17.32
N LYS A 75 4.88 3.31 18.46
CA LYS A 75 5.20 4.66 18.94
C LYS A 75 6.66 4.82 19.30
N LYS A 76 7.30 3.77 19.85
CA LYS A 76 8.76 3.75 20.08
C LYS A 76 9.53 3.92 18.77
N ARG A 77 9.18 3.15 17.74
CA ARG A 77 9.83 3.23 16.42
C ARG A 77 9.64 4.61 15.78
N GLU A 78 8.43 5.14 15.82
CA GLU A 78 8.14 6.48 15.31
C GLU A 78 8.98 7.55 16.01
N ALA A 79 9.09 7.48 17.34
CA ALA A 79 9.90 8.42 18.10
C ALA A 79 11.40 8.31 17.78
N VAL A 80 11.90 7.08 17.59
CA VAL A 80 13.30 6.86 17.17
C VAL A 80 13.53 7.42 15.75
N ALA A 81 12.60 7.21 14.82
CA ALA A 81 12.69 7.77 13.48
C ALA A 81 12.70 9.31 13.49
N ARG A 82 11.88 9.94 14.33
CA ARG A 82 11.89 11.40 14.53
C ARG A 82 13.21 11.88 15.13
N LEU A 83 13.73 11.19 16.15
CA LEU A 83 15.01 11.53 16.77
C LEU A 83 16.16 11.44 15.76
N LEU A 84 16.17 10.40 14.93
CA LEU A 84 17.11 10.23 13.83
C LEU A 84 17.02 11.36 12.81
N ALA A 85 15.80 11.71 12.38
CA ALA A 85 15.58 12.79 11.43
C ALA A 85 16.13 14.13 11.94
N VAL A 86 15.95 14.43 13.23
CA VAL A 86 16.50 15.65 13.86
C VAL A 86 18.02 15.62 13.90
N ALA A 87 18.62 14.53 14.38
CA ALA A 87 20.06 14.40 14.52
C ALA A 87 20.81 14.42 13.17
N TRP A 88 20.12 14.01 12.11
CA TRP A 88 20.70 13.80 10.77
C TRP A 88 20.28 14.83 9.72
N LYS A 89 19.45 15.81 10.11
CA LYS A 89 18.92 16.86 9.23
C LYS A 89 20.00 17.57 8.40
N VAL A 90 21.15 17.89 9.01
CA VAL A 90 22.24 18.62 8.33
C VAL A 90 22.85 17.78 7.22
N SER A 91 23.13 16.51 7.48
CA SER A 91 23.76 15.61 6.50
C SER A 91 22.80 15.23 5.38
N LEU A 92 21.51 15.05 5.68
CA LEU A 92 20.47 14.83 4.66
C LEU A 92 20.39 16.00 3.68
N LYS A 93 20.42 17.24 4.20
CA LYS A 93 20.43 18.45 3.36
C LYS A 93 21.69 18.50 2.49
N ALA A 94 22.86 18.19 3.05
CA ALA A 94 24.13 18.18 2.32
C ALA A 94 24.15 17.15 1.18
N ALA A 95 23.51 15.99 1.39
CA ALA A 95 23.36 14.95 0.36
C ALA A 95 22.24 15.25 -0.66
N GLY A 96 21.51 16.36 -0.50
CA GLY A 96 20.44 16.78 -1.42
C GLY A 96 19.08 16.12 -1.17
N PHE A 97 18.90 15.47 -0.01
CA PHE A 97 17.59 14.97 0.40
C PHE A 97 16.75 16.08 1.01
N SER A 98 15.44 16.01 0.79
CA SER A 98 14.50 16.90 1.46
C SER A 98 14.51 16.66 2.97
N ILE A 99 14.18 17.69 3.74
CA ILE A 99 14.11 17.61 5.21
C ILE A 99 12.66 17.31 5.67
N ASP A 100 11.78 17.03 4.72
CA ASP A 100 10.39 16.70 4.99
C ASP A 100 10.22 15.23 5.39
N GLN A 101 8.97 14.86 5.65
CA GLN A 101 8.57 13.48 5.96
C GLN A 101 8.93 12.45 4.87
N TRP A 102 9.27 12.89 3.65
CA TRP A 102 9.59 12.04 2.51
C TRP A 102 11.09 11.85 2.29
N GLY A 103 11.92 12.79 2.75
CA GLY A 103 13.36 12.74 2.53
C GLY A 103 14.03 11.56 3.21
N PHE A 104 13.62 11.23 4.43
CA PHE A 104 14.16 10.07 5.15
C PHE A 104 13.81 8.73 4.46
N PRO A 105 12.53 8.43 4.11
CA PRO A 105 12.22 7.26 3.30
C PRO A 105 12.95 7.21 1.95
N ALA A 106 13.07 8.33 1.24
CA ALA A 106 13.76 8.41 -0.04
C ALA A 106 15.26 8.08 0.11
N MET A 107 15.90 8.60 1.15
CA MET A 107 17.29 8.29 1.48
C MET A 107 17.48 6.81 1.82
N LEU A 108 16.59 6.22 2.64
CA LEU A 108 16.67 4.79 2.95
C LEU A 108 16.56 3.94 1.67
N ALA A 109 15.67 4.33 0.75
CA ALA A 109 15.55 3.66 -0.54
C ALA A 109 16.85 3.79 -1.36
N ALA A 110 17.47 4.96 -1.39
CA ALA A 110 18.72 5.21 -2.11
C ALA A 110 19.89 4.37 -1.54
N VAL A 111 20.03 4.28 -0.21
CA VAL A 111 21.06 3.45 0.43
C VAL A 111 20.83 1.96 0.16
N ARG A 112 19.57 1.51 0.10
CA ARG A 112 19.23 0.09 -0.16
C ARG A 112 19.66 -0.38 -1.54
N VAL A 113 19.70 0.49 -2.55
CA VAL A 113 20.22 0.14 -3.88
C VAL A 113 21.65 -0.41 -3.78
N HIS A 114 22.42 0.07 -2.81
CA HIS A 114 23.82 -0.31 -2.59
C HIS A 114 24.03 -1.32 -1.47
N HIS A 115 22.97 -1.90 -0.90
CA HIS A 115 23.07 -2.85 0.21
C HIS A 115 23.94 -4.09 -0.09
N GLY A 116 24.01 -4.50 -1.37
CA GLY A 116 24.86 -5.61 -1.79
C GLY A 116 26.36 -5.36 -1.58
N GLN A 117 26.79 -4.10 -1.42
CA GLN A 117 28.18 -3.74 -1.20
C GLN A 117 28.59 -4.05 0.26
N PRO A 118 29.67 -4.81 0.49
CA PRO A 118 30.05 -5.25 1.84
C PRO A 118 30.38 -4.10 2.80
N GLY A 119 30.96 -3.00 2.28
CA GLY A 119 31.24 -1.81 3.07
C GLY A 119 29.98 -1.10 3.56
N ILE A 120 28.98 -0.95 2.69
CA ILE A 120 27.68 -0.35 3.02
C ILE A 120 26.93 -1.23 4.01
N ARG A 121 26.92 -2.55 3.79
CA ARG A 121 26.30 -3.51 4.69
C ARG A 121 26.90 -3.46 6.09
N THR A 122 28.23 -3.50 6.20
CA THR A 122 28.93 -3.47 7.50
C THR A 122 28.62 -2.19 8.28
N LEU A 123 28.65 -1.03 7.59
CA LEU A 123 28.31 0.25 8.21
C LEU A 123 26.84 0.31 8.63
N SER A 124 25.93 -0.20 7.79
CA SER A 124 24.50 -0.21 8.09
C SER A 124 24.17 -1.07 9.31
N GLU A 125 24.73 -2.29 9.38
CA GLU A 125 24.54 -3.18 10.53
C GLU A 125 25.15 -2.60 11.82
N GLU A 126 26.29 -1.90 11.71
CA GLU A 126 26.89 -1.20 12.84
C GLU A 126 26.01 -0.08 13.38
N ILE A 127 25.44 0.74 12.49
CA ILE A 127 24.49 1.79 12.87
C ILE A 127 23.24 1.17 13.51
N GLU A 128 22.70 0.09 12.94
CA GLU A 128 21.56 -0.61 13.52
C GLU A 128 21.86 -1.11 14.94
N ARG A 129 23.06 -1.68 15.18
CA ARG A 129 23.50 -2.07 16.53
C ARG A 129 23.57 -0.87 17.49
N GLN A 130 24.11 0.27 17.04
CA GLN A 130 24.17 1.50 17.84
C GLN A 130 22.78 2.06 18.17
N LEU A 131 21.84 1.93 17.24
CA LEU A 131 20.43 2.29 17.42
C LEU A 131 19.62 1.19 18.12
N ARG A 132 20.28 0.07 18.44
CA ARG A 132 19.75 -1.12 19.12
C ARG A 132 18.58 -1.77 18.36
N PHE A 133 18.66 -1.78 17.03
CA PHE A 133 17.86 -2.59 16.12
C PHE A 133 18.56 -3.92 15.83
N GLN A 134 17.84 -4.90 15.27
CA GLN A 134 18.48 -6.11 14.75
C GLN A 134 19.13 -5.79 13.40
N PRO A 135 20.28 -6.42 13.08
CA PRO A 135 20.92 -6.29 11.77
C PRO A 135 19.93 -6.61 10.63
N GLY A 136 19.81 -5.66 9.70
CA GLY A 136 18.95 -5.70 8.52
C GLY A 136 17.54 -5.12 8.69
N ASP A 137 17.14 -4.67 9.89
CA ASP A 137 15.80 -4.14 10.15
C ASP A 137 15.53 -2.80 9.43
N LEU A 138 16.53 -1.94 9.32
CA LEU A 138 16.39 -0.56 8.83
C LEU A 138 16.92 -0.38 7.41
N PHE A 139 18.06 -0.99 7.10
CA PHE A 139 18.77 -0.86 5.81
C PHE A 139 18.85 -2.17 5.01
N GLY A 140 18.62 -3.32 5.64
CA GLY A 140 18.79 -4.63 4.99
C GLY A 140 17.62 -5.09 4.14
N SER A 141 17.70 -6.32 3.62
CA SER A 141 16.65 -6.96 2.82
C SER A 141 15.31 -7.13 3.58
N LYS A 142 15.34 -7.11 4.92
CA LYS A 142 14.13 -7.13 5.76
C LYS A 142 13.49 -5.74 5.86
N ALA A 143 14.26 -4.69 5.59
CA ALA A 143 13.79 -3.34 5.68
C ALA A 143 12.84 -3.05 4.51
N GLY A 144 11.55 -2.89 4.83
CA GLY A 144 10.47 -2.79 3.84
C GLY A 144 9.66 -4.08 3.65
N ALA A 145 10.12 -5.23 4.14
CA ALA A 145 9.27 -6.41 4.37
C ALA A 145 8.26 -6.17 5.51
N MET A 146 8.37 -5.03 6.20
CA MET A 146 7.39 -4.51 7.14
C MET A 146 6.17 -3.91 6.41
N LYS A 147 5.64 -4.63 5.41
CA LYS A 147 4.28 -4.49 4.94
C LYS A 147 3.44 -5.44 5.79
N GLN A 148 2.82 -4.90 6.84
CA GLN A 148 1.78 -5.56 7.65
C GLN A 148 2.04 -7.04 7.98
N THR A 149 2.88 -7.33 8.97
CA THR A 149 2.79 -8.60 9.69
C THR A 149 1.72 -8.45 10.79
N GLY A 150 0.51 -9.02 10.75
CA GLY A 150 -0.18 -9.69 9.65
C GLY A 150 0.48 -10.95 9.09
N SER A 151 1.12 -11.75 9.94
CA SER A 151 1.41 -13.19 9.72
C SER A 151 1.34 -13.70 8.27
N ALA A 152 2.45 -13.61 7.53
CA ALA A 152 2.57 -14.17 6.18
C ALA A 152 4.01 -14.60 5.86
N ALA A 153 4.68 -15.24 6.82
CA ALA A 153 5.98 -15.87 6.59
C ALA A 153 6.00 -17.31 7.12
N GLU A 154 4.89 -18.01 6.92
CA GLU A 154 4.85 -19.46 6.79
C GLU A 154 4.02 -19.74 5.52
N ALA A 155 4.66 -19.49 4.37
CA ALA A 155 4.07 -19.66 3.05
C ALA A 155 5.06 -20.38 2.13
N ALA A 156 5.39 -21.61 2.53
CA ALA A 156 5.60 -22.69 1.59
C ALA A 156 4.50 -23.71 1.93
N ALA A 157 3.47 -23.77 1.08
CA ALA A 157 2.19 -24.48 1.24
C ALA A 157 1.10 -23.71 2.03
N VAL A 158 0.40 -22.77 1.38
CA VAL A 158 -0.81 -22.16 1.93
C VAL A 158 -1.92 -22.27 0.88
N SER A 159 -2.88 -23.14 1.18
CA SER A 159 -4.22 -23.15 0.60
C SER A 159 -4.71 -21.71 0.41
N GLU A 160 -5.09 -21.34 -0.82
CA GLU A 160 -5.63 -20.01 -1.11
C GLU A 160 -6.80 -19.74 -0.17
N VAL A 161 -6.57 -18.96 0.88
CA VAL A 161 -7.62 -18.59 1.84
C VAL A 161 -8.54 -17.63 1.09
N GLU A 162 -9.63 -18.17 0.56
CA GLU A 162 -10.63 -17.37 -0.11
C GLU A 162 -11.27 -16.37 0.88
N VAL A 163 -11.48 -15.14 0.42
CA VAL A 163 -12.07 -14.07 1.22
C VAL A 163 -13.45 -13.74 0.65
N GLN A 164 -14.46 -13.82 1.53
CA GLN A 164 -15.80 -13.32 1.23
C GLN A 164 -15.84 -11.80 1.32
N VAL A 165 -16.33 -11.17 0.26
CA VAL A 165 -16.51 -9.72 0.10
C VAL A 165 -17.99 -9.45 -0.13
N THR A 166 -18.57 -8.56 0.66
CA THR A 166 -19.97 -8.15 0.52
C THR A 166 -20.04 -6.89 -0.34
N VAL A 167 -20.69 -6.99 -1.49
CA VAL A 167 -20.94 -5.86 -2.39
C VAL A 167 -22.37 -5.38 -2.18
N THR A 168 -22.55 -4.13 -1.80
CA THR A 168 -23.88 -3.54 -1.49
C THR A 168 -24.24 -2.45 -2.48
N HIS A 169 -25.50 -2.40 -2.94
CA HIS A 169 -26.01 -1.29 -3.73
C HIS A 169 -26.48 -0.19 -2.76
N PRO A 170 -25.97 1.05 -2.86
CA PRO A 170 -26.21 2.08 -1.85
C PRO A 170 -27.68 2.53 -1.78
N THR A 171 -28.41 2.51 -2.90
CA THR A 171 -29.82 2.95 -2.95
C THR A 171 -30.78 1.82 -2.58
N ASP A 172 -30.58 0.64 -3.17
CA ASP A 172 -31.55 -0.45 -3.07
C ASP A 172 -31.32 -1.31 -1.81
N ARG A 173 -30.15 -1.13 -1.17
CA ARG A 173 -29.66 -1.92 -0.03
C ARG A 173 -29.54 -3.42 -0.30
N ASP A 174 -29.68 -3.84 -1.55
CA ASP A 174 -29.37 -5.20 -1.97
C ASP A 174 -27.87 -5.48 -1.77
N SER A 175 -27.56 -6.69 -1.31
CA SER A 175 -26.17 -7.10 -1.09
C SER A 175 -25.90 -8.49 -1.67
N VAL A 176 -24.72 -8.64 -2.27
CA VAL A 176 -24.26 -9.90 -2.86
C VAL A 176 -22.88 -10.20 -2.31
N VAL A 177 -22.71 -11.42 -1.78
CA VAL A 177 -21.41 -11.88 -1.27
C VAL A 177 -20.66 -12.60 -2.39
N VAL A 178 -19.43 -12.20 -2.67
CA VAL A 178 -18.54 -12.85 -3.63
C VAL A 178 -17.29 -13.37 -2.95
N THR A 179 -16.79 -14.51 -3.41
CA THR A 179 -15.62 -15.17 -2.83
C THR A 179 -14.45 -15.00 -3.79
N VAL A 180 -13.37 -14.37 -3.32
CA VAL A 180 -12.17 -14.09 -4.12
C VAL A 180 -10.89 -14.19 -3.30
N PRO A 181 -9.73 -14.46 -3.93
CA PRO A 181 -8.43 -14.40 -3.25
C PRO A 181 -8.13 -12.99 -2.69
N PRO A 182 -7.45 -12.84 -1.53
CA PRO A 182 -7.15 -11.55 -0.90
C PRO A 182 -6.21 -10.66 -1.73
N SER A 183 -5.41 -11.26 -2.60
CA SER A 183 -4.51 -10.57 -3.53
C SER A 183 -5.23 -9.98 -4.75
N SER A 184 -6.52 -10.28 -4.92
CA SER A 184 -7.33 -9.87 -6.08
C SER A 184 -7.48 -8.37 -6.20
N THR A 185 -7.65 -7.92 -7.45
CA THR A 185 -7.97 -6.53 -7.79
C THR A 185 -9.48 -6.31 -7.77
N MET A 186 -9.88 -5.03 -7.71
CA MET A 186 -11.30 -4.65 -7.81
C MET A 186 -11.92 -5.08 -9.14
N ARG A 187 -11.13 -5.12 -10.22
CA ARG A 187 -11.54 -5.75 -11.48
C ARG A 187 -12.01 -7.19 -11.29
N ARG A 188 -11.24 -8.01 -10.57
CA ARG A 188 -11.55 -9.43 -10.36
C ARG A 188 -12.82 -9.61 -9.51
N VAL A 189 -13.02 -8.76 -8.51
CA VAL A 189 -14.26 -8.70 -7.72
C VAL A 189 -15.46 -8.39 -8.62
N LYS A 190 -15.29 -7.46 -9.56
CA LYS A 190 -16.32 -7.08 -10.55
C LYS A 190 -16.71 -8.24 -11.45
N GLU A 191 -15.70 -8.95 -11.97
CA GLU A 191 -15.88 -10.13 -12.82
C GLU A 191 -16.58 -11.26 -12.05
N ALA A 192 -16.15 -11.55 -10.83
CA ALA A 192 -16.79 -12.57 -9.97
C ALA A 192 -18.25 -12.21 -9.64
N LEU A 193 -18.55 -10.92 -9.46
CA LEU A 193 -19.92 -10.44 -9.25
C LEU A 193 -20.77 -10.59 -10.52
N ALA A 194 -20.23 -10.25 -11.68
CA ALA A 194 -20.90 -10.41 -12.96
C ALA A 194 -21.22 -11.88 -13.27
N GLU A 195 -20.27 -12.78 -12.98
CA GLU A 195 -20.43 -14.22 -13.09
C GLU A 195 -21.50 -14.75 -12.14
N LYS A 196 -21.45 -14.35 -10.87
CA LYS A 196 -22.42 -14.77 -9.85
C LYS A 196 -23.86 -14.31 -10.14
N LEU A 197 -24.01 -13.15 -10.77
CA LEU A 197 -25.31 -12.61 -11.18
C LEU A 197 -25.75 -13.08 -12.58
N GLY A 198 -24.87 -13.76 -13.34
CA GLY A 198 -25.14 -14.13 -14.74
C GLY A 198 -25.32 -12.93 -15.67
N ARG A 199 -24.73 -11.77 -15.34
CA ARG A 199 -24.95 -10.50 -16.05
C ARG A 199 -23.62 -9.84 -16.41
N PRO A 200 -23.12 -9.97 -17.66
CA PRO A 200 -21.85 -9.35 -18.06
C PRO A 200 -21.91 -7.81 -18.11
N GLU A 201 -23.12 -7.23 -18.11
CA GLU A 201 -23.36 -5.79 -18.02
C GLU A 201 -22.78 -5.17 -16.74
N VAL A 202 -22.70 -5.95 -15.66
CA VAL A 202 -22.10 -5.55 -14.38
C VAL A 202 -20.65 -5.08 -14.59
N THR A 203 -19.90 -5.77 -15.44
CA THR A 203 -18.50 -5.42 -15.74
C THR A 203 -18.39 -4.14 -16.57
N ARG A 204 -19.36 -3.85 -17.44
CA ARG A 204 -19.32 -2.67 -18.32
C ARG A 204 -19.86 -1.40 -17.64
N ASN A 205 -20.99 -1.52 -16.96
CA ASN A 205 -21.76 -0.37 -16.44
C ASN A 205 -21.54 -0.14 -14.95
N GLY A 206 -21.18 -1.17 -14.19
CA GLY A 206 -20.94 -1.05 -12.76
C GLY A 206 -19.70 -0.20 -12.47
N ARG A 207 -19.80 0.70 -11.49
CA ARG A 207 -18.64 1.42 -10.94
C ARG A 207 -18.50 1.10 -9.47
N MET A 208 -17.30 0.71 -9.05
CA MET A 208 -17.01 0.46 -7.64
C MET A 208 -16.78 1.77 -6.90
N VAL A 209 -17.42 1.89 -5.74
CA VAL A 209 -17.26 3.01 -4.84
C VAL A 209 -17.06 2.50 -3.41
N MET A 210 -16.49 3.36 -2.58
CA MET A 210 -16.33 3.12 -1.15
C MET A 210 -16.89 4.29 -0.38
N GLU A 211 -17.47 3.99 0.77
CA GLU A 211 -17.88 5.00 1.72
C GLU A 211 -16.66 5.55 2.48
N SER A 212 -16.52 6.86 2.48
CA SER A 212 -15.56 7.60 3.31
C SER A 212 -16.06 7.68 4.75
N GLN A 213 -15.19 8.07 5.68
CA GLN A 213 -15.61 8.35 7.08
C GLN A 213 -16.67 9.45 7.18
N SER A 214 -16.74 10.31 6.16
CA SER A 214 -17.72 11.39 6.05
C SER A 214 -19.09 10.94 5.49
N GLY A 215 -19.21 9.68 5.05
CA GLY A 215 -20.40 9.17 4.34
C GLY A 215 -20.37 9.39 2.82
N ASP A 216 -19.35 10.07 2.29
CA ASP A 216 -19.22 10.30 0.84
C ASP A 216 -18.81 9.01 0.10
N LEU A 217 -19.39 8.78 -1.09
CA LEU A 217 -19.02 7.67 -1.95
C LEU A 217 -17.88 8.05 -2.91
N LEU A 218 -16.70 7.48 -2.69
CA LEU A 218 -15.50 7.72 -3.48
C LEU A 218 -15.28 6.63 -4.53
N PRO A 219 -15.03 6.97 -5.81
CA PRO A 219 -14.75 5.98 -6.84
C PRO A 219 -13.44 5.24 -6.57
N VAL A 220 -13.47 3.93 -6.80
CA VAL A 220 -12.33 3.04 -6.62
C VAL A 220 -11.83 2.57 -7.98
N PRO A 221 -10.55 2.76 -8.32
CA PRO A 221 -10.01 2.29 -9.58
C PRO A 221 -9.89 0.76 -9.60
N GLU A 222 -10.16 0.17 -10.76
CA GLU A 222 -10.17 -1.30 -10.93
C GLU A 222 -8.81 -1.95 -10.69
N SER A 223 -7.72 -1.19 -10.87
CA SER A 223 -6.34 -1.61 -10.59
C SER A 223 -6.01 -1.68 -9.10
N GLN A 224 -6.85 -1.09 -8.23
CA GLN A 224 -6.65 -1.16 -6.79
C GLN A 224 -6.85 -2.60 -6.30
N ARG A 225 -6.00 -3.02 -5.36
CA ARG A 225 -6.12 -4.34 -4.71
C ARG A 225 -7.17 -4.29 -3.60
N LEU A 226 -7.81 -5.43 -3.35
CA LEU A 226 -8.77 -5.62 -2.25
C LEU A 226 -8.11 -5.31 -0.89
N GLY A 227 -6.89 -5.80 -0.68
CA GLY A 227 -6.11 -5.58 0.52
C GLY A 227 -6.76 -6.25 1.73
N GLY A 228 -7.54 -5.49 2.50
CA GLY A 228 -8.30 -5.97 3.65
C GLY A 228 -9.76 -5.51 3.67
N LYS A 229 -10.25 -4.96 2.56
CA LYS A 229 -11.61 -4.41 2.47
C LYS A 229 -12.60 -5.54 2.23
N ARG A 230 -13.59 -5.70 3.11
CA ARG A 230 -14.64 -6.73 2.99
C ARG A 230 -16.01 -6.19 2.62
N GLN A 231 -16.18 -4.87 2.66
CA GLN A 231 -17.40 -4.20 2.28
C GLN A 231 -17.10 -3.20 1.18
N ILE A 232 -17.80 -3.34 0.06
CA ILE A 232 -17.62 -2.49 -1.12
C ILE A 232 -19.01 -2.11 -1.62
N PHE A 233 -19.13 -0.94 -2.22
CA PHE A 233 -20.36 -0.50 -2.84
C PHE A 233 -20.23 -0.50 -4.36
N MET A 234 -21.32 -0.80 -5.05
CA MET A 234 -21.37 -0.68 -6.50
C MET A 234 -22.54 0.19 -6.90
N VAL A 235 -22.31 1.09 -7.84
CA VAL A 235 -23.32 1.98 -8.41
C VAL A 235 -23.43 1.77 -9.92
N GLY A 236 -24.58 2.15 -10.49
CA GLY A 236 -24.85 2.07 -11.93
C GLY A 236 -25.46 0.76 -12.40
N ILE A 237 -25.76 -0.16 -11.48
CA ILE A 237 -26.45 -1.42 -11.76
C ILE A 237 -27.39 -1.80 -10.60
N SER A 238 -28.54 -2.39 -10.93
CA SER A 238 -29.44 -2.97 -9.92
C SER A 238 -29.15 -4.46 -9.74
N PHE A 239 -29.10 -4.92 -8.48
CA PHE A 239 -28.97 -6.34 -8.15
C PHE A 239 -30.31 -7.08 -8.22
N SER A 240 -31.41 -6.36 -8.00
CA SER A 240 -32.78 -6.85 -8.19
C SER A 240 -33.17 -6.88 -9.68
N GLN A 241 -32.86 -7.97 -10.38
CA GLN A 241 -33.77 -8.59 -11.37
C GLN A 241 -33.21 -9.91 -11.88
N ALA A 242 -33.89 -11.01 -11.58
CA ALA A 242 -33.80 -12.20 -12.40
C ALA A 242 -34.37 -11.86 -13.80
N PRO A 243 -33.76 -12.34 -14.89
CA PRO A 243 -34.44 -12.31 -16.18
C PRO A 243 -35.72 -13.12 -16.02
N SER A 244 -36.88 -12.48 -16.19
CA SER A 244 -38.13 -13.19 -16.43
C SER A 244 -37.82 -14.26 -17.47
N PRO A 245 -38.07 -15.56 -17.21
CA PRO A 245 -37.82 -16.59 -18.20
C PRO A 245 -38.55 -16.14 -19.46
N VAL A 246 -37.80 -15.95 -20.53
CA VAL A 246 -38.39 -15.70 -21.85
C VAL A 246 -39.28 -16.90 -22.08
N VAL A 247 -40.59 -16.70 -21.93
CA VAL A 247 -41.61 -17.65 -22.36
C VAL A 247 -41.42 -17.70 -23.86
N VAL A 248 -40.54 -18.59 -24.32
CA VAL A 248 -40.48 -18.96 -25.72
C VAL A 248 -41.88 -19.45 -26.05
N PRO A 249 -42.63 -18.75 -26.93
CA PRO A 249 -43.92 -19.27 -27.36
C PRO A 249 -43.64 -20.63 -27.97
N ALA A 250 -44.36 -21.64 -27.50
CA ALA A 250 -44.36 -22.98 -28.05
C ALA A 250 -44.88 -22.90 -29.49
N VAL A 251 -44.02 -22.53 -30.44
CA VAL A 251 -44.31 -22.64 -31.87
C VAL A 251 -44.17 -24.11 -32.21
N ALA A 252 -45.32 -24.78 -32.19
CA ALA A 252 -45.70 -25.93 -32.99
C ALA A 252 -44.54 -26.67 -33.68
N ARG A 253 -43.96 -27.64 -32.99
CA ARG A 253 -43.33 -28.80 -33.63
C ARG A 253 -44.44 -29.79 -34.03
N MET A 254 -45.07 -29.55 -35.18
CA MET A 254 -45.83 -30.56 -35.91
C MET A 254 -45.46 -30.46 -37.38
N ALA A 255 -44.54 -31.33 -37.80
CA ALA A 255 -44.43 -31.87 -39.16
C ALA A 255 -43.24 -32.85 -39.19
N LEU A 256 -43.41 -33.97 -38.50
CA LEU A 256 -42.74 -35.22 -38.84
C LEU A 256 -43.80 -36.04 -39.55
N GLU A 257 -43.80 -36.09 -40.89
CA GLU A 257 -44.37 -37.24 -41.60
C GLU A 257 -43.90 -37.29 -43.06
N ARG A 258 -43.21 -38.41 -43.34
CA ARG A 258 -43.23 -39.23 -44.57
C ARG A 258 -42.89 -38.59 -45.92
N GLU A 259 -41.81 -39.09 -46.52
CA GLU A 259 -41.89 -39.84 -47.80
C GLU A 259 -40.62 -40.69 -48.01
N PRO A 260 -40.77 -42.00 -48.28
CA PRO A 260 -39.75 -42.82 -48.94
C PRO A 260 -40.30 -43.44 -50.23
N ALA A 261 -39.77 -43.07 -51.40
CA ALA A 261 -39.74 -43.91 -52.61
C ALA A 261 -39.15 -43.16 -53.82
N ASN A 262 -38.00 -43.64 -54.30
CA ASN A 262 -37.58 -43.72 -55.70
C ASN A 262 -36.16 -44.33 -55.63
N ASP A 263 -35.90 -45.60 -55.91
CA ASP A 263 -36.23 -46.44 -57.07
C ASP A 263 -35.80 -45.86 -58.43
N LEU A 264 -35.14 -46.74 -59.20
CA LEU A 264 -34.71 -46.67 -60.61
C LEU A 264 -33.46 -45.81 -60.92
N ALA A 265 -32.31 -46.44 -61.22
CA ALA A 265 -31.84 -46.88 -62.56
C ALA A 265 -30.83 -45.85 -63.11
N GLU A 266 -29.79 -46.08 -63.93
CA GLU A 266 -29.34 -47.11 -64.87
C GLU A 266 -27.78 -47.10 -64.85
N GLY A 267 -27.08 -48.17 -65.26
CA GLY A 267 -26.46 -48.27 -66.60
C GLY A 267 -25.32 -47.23 -66.79
N THR A 268 -24.04 -47.58 -66.94
CA THR A 268 -23.43 -48.48 -67.93
C THR A 268 -21.95 -48.67 -67.57
#